data_AF-A0A662GTQ9-F1
#
_entry.id   AF-A0A662GTQ9-F1
#
_cell.length_a   1.000
_cell.length_b   1.000
_cell.length_c   1.000
_cell.angle_alpha   90.00
_cell.angle_beta   90.00
_cell.angle_gamma   90.00
#
_symmetry.space_group_name_H-M   'P 1'
#
loop_
_entity.id
_entity.type
_entity.pdbx_description
1 polymer ?
#
loop_
_entity_poly.entity_id
_entity_poly.type
_entity_poly.pdbx_seq_one_letter_code
_entity_poly.pdbx_strand_id
1 'polypeptide(L)'
;MLKIESLFNEIKKKIESASKILKAIGYNIYKISPLEFYEYVSGETPTGDKVMLDEILANEYFMMHEIVEICELKKMKIPIDKDTVIKYHPIVYRAHLTAAEWELKYALERKDFKWIRKRLKHAREWLNDKLLPIQLLPKCKSLIDKFSNVSL
;
A
#
# COMPACT_ATOMS: atom_id res chain seq x y z
N MET A 1 -12.19 -8.57 25.50
CA MET A 1 -13.22 -8.05 24.57
C MET A 1 -13.00 -6.57 24.22
N LEU A 2 -12.95 -5.65 25.20
CA LEU A 2 -12.78 -4.20 24.98
C LEU A 2 -11.57 -3.79 24.09
N LYS A 3 -10.44 -4.50 24.17
CA LYS A 3 -9.24 -4.20 23.34
C LYS A 3 -9.44 -4.51 21.85
N ILE A 4 -10.17 -5.57 21.51
CA ILE A 4 -10.41 -5.98 20.13
C ILE A 4 -11.40 -5.02 19.47
N GLU A 5 -12.49 -4.70 20.16
CA GLU A 5 -13.45 -3.70 19.69
C GLU A 5 -12.80 -2.32 19.50
N SER A 6 -11.92 -1.91 20.43
CA SER A 6 -11.15 -0.67 20.30
C SER A 6 -10.27 -0.66 19.05
N LEU A 7 -9.57 -1.76 18.77
CA LEU A 7 -8.71 -1.88 17.60
C LEU A 7 -9.50 -1.77 16.28
N PHE A 8 -10.59 -2.54 16.13
CA PHE A 8 -11.37 -2.50 14.90
C PHE A 8 -12.07 -1.16 14.69
N ASN A 9 -12.43 -0.46 15.76
CA ASN A 9 -12.92 0.92 15.69
C ASN A 9 -11.83 1.90 15.25
N GLU A 10 -10.58 1.72 15.68
CA GLU A 10 -9.45 2.51 15.22
C GLU A 10 -9.16 2.28 13.73
N ILE A 11 -9.07 1.02 13.31
CA ILE A 11 -8.90 0.64 11.90
C ILE A 11 -10.00 1.28 11.05
N LYS A 12 -11.28 1.18 11.48
CA LYS A 12 -12.40 1.81 10.77
C LYS A 12 -12.19 3.31 10.58
N LYS A 13 -11.84 4.04 11.65
CA LYS A 13 -11.60 5.50 11.58
C LYS A 13 -10.44 5.84 10.63
N LYS A 14 -9.37 5.05 10.66
CA LYS A 14 -8.20 5.23 9.79
C LYS A 14 -8.52 4.95 8.33
N ILE A 15 -9.28 3.89 8.04
CA ILE A 15 -9.80 3.60 6.69
C ILE A 15 -10.67 4.76 6.19
N GLU A 16 -11.60 5.26 7.01
CA GLU A 16 -12.48 6.38 6.63
C GLU A 16 -11.69 7.67 6.34
N SER A 17 -10.69 7.98 7.17
CA SER A 17 -9.83 9.15 6.99
C SER A 17 -8.99 9.07 5.71
N ALA A 18 -8.27 7.98 5.51
CA ALA A 18 -7.44 7.78 4.32
C ALA A 18 -8.29 7.66 3.03
N SER A 19 -9.47 7.04 3.11
CA SER A 19 -10.40 6.96 1.97
C SER A 19 -10.91 8.34 1.53
N LYS A 20 -11.12 9.28 2.46
CA LYS A 20 -11.50 10.66 2.11
C LYS A 20 -10.38 11.36 1.35
N ILE A 21 -9.14 11.20 1.80
CA ILE A 21 -7.95 11.75 1.14
C ILE A 21 -7.81 11.17 -0.27
N LEU A 22 -7.83 9.84 -0.40
CA LEU A 22 -7.71 9.15 -1.68
C LEU A 22 -8.80 9.57 -2.68
N LYS A 23 -10.05 9.72 -2.23
CA LYS A 23 -11.13 10.25 -3.07
C LYS A 23 -10.88 11.69 -3.51
N ALA A 24 -10.38 12.54 -2.61
CA ALA A 24 -10.08 13.94 -2.93
C ALA A 24 -9.00 14.08 -4.00
N ILE A 25 -8.05 13.13 -4.07
CA ILE A 25 -6.97 13.12 -5.08
C ILE A 25 -7.32 12.30 -6.34
N GLY A 26 -8.58 11.86 -6.45
CA GLY A 26 -9.17 11.23 -7.63
C GLY A 26 -9.11 9.70 -7.68
N TYR A 27 -8.81 9.02 -6.56
CA TYR A 27 -8.84 7.55 -6.51
C TYR A 27 -10.24 7.01 -6.19
N ASN A 28 -10.67 5.98 -6.92
CA ASN A 28 -11.93 5.29 -6.66
C ASN A 28 -11.74 4.15 -5.66
N ILE A 29 -12.39 4.27 -4.50
CA ILE A 29 -12.27 3.38 -3.35
C ILE A 29 -13.29 2.24 -3.42
N TYR A 30 -12.81 1.01 -3.30
CA TYR A 30 -13.65 -0.14 -2.99
C TYR A 30 -13.99 -0.18 -1.50
N LYS A 31 -15.15 -0.74 -1.14
CA LYS A 31 -15.49 -0.95 0.27
C LYS A 31 -14.49 -1.92 0.88
N ILE A 32 -13.86 -1.52 1.99
CA ILE A 32 -12.95 -2.34 2.79
C ILE A 32 -13.52 -2.40 4.20
N SER A 33 -13.73 -3.60 4.72
CA SER A 33 -14.09 -3.80 6.11
C SER A 33 -12.84 -3.76 7.01
N PRO A 34 -12.98 -3.37 8.29
CA PRO A 34 -11.87 -3.43 9.23
C PRO A 34 -11.24 -4.83 9.37
N LEU A 35 -12.03 -5.90 9.19
CA LEU A 35 -11.55 -7.27 9.21
C LEU A 35 -10.67 -7.58 7.99
N GLU A 36 -11.14 -7.27 6.77
CA GLU A 36 -10.35 -7.46 5.54
C GLU A 36 -9.01 -6.71 5.64
N PHE A 37 -9.03 -5.47 6.13
CA PHE A 37 -7.81 -4.69 6.31
C PHE A 37 -6.86 -5.36 7.32
N TYR A 38 -7.37 -5.73 8.49
CA TYR A 38 -6.58 -6.37 9.54
C TYR A 38 -5.96 -7.68 9.06
N GLU A 39 -6.76 -8.56 8.45
CA GLU A 39 -6.28 -9.85 7.96
C GLU A 39 -5.21 -9.65 6.88
N TYR A 40 -5.44 -8.74 5.94
CA TYR A 40 -4.47 -8.46 4.87
C TYR A 40 -3.11 -8.01 5.41
N VAL A 41 -3.08 -6.96 6.24
CA VAL A 41 -1.83 -6.35 6.69
C VAL A 41 -1.11 -7.15 7.80
N SER A 42 -1.82 -8.08 8.44
CA SER A 42 -1.23 -9.03 9.40
C SER A 42 -0.84 -10.37 8.77
N GLY A 43 -1.15 -10.56 7.49
CA GLY A 43 -0.81 -11.73 6.71
C GLY A 43 0.69 -11.93 6.54
N GLU A 44 1.08 -13.15 6.18
CA GLU A 44 2.47 -13.47 5.89
C GLU A 44 2.86 -12.98 4.48
N THR A 45 4.11 -12.55 4.33
CA THR A 45 4.69 -12.13 3.05
C THR A 45 5.78 -13.14 2.62
N PRO A 46 5.97 -13.37 1.31
CA PRO A 46 7.05 -14.24 0.81
C PRO A 46 8.46 -13.82 1.22
N THR A 47 8.70 -12.52 1.43
CA THR A 47 10.00 -11.98 1.86
C THR A 47 10.20 -12.01 3.38
N GLY A 48 9.12 -12.24 4.14
CA GLY A 48 9.13 -12.22 5.60
C GLY A 48 9.19 -10.81 6.20
N ASP A 49 9.21 -9.75 5.36
CA ASP A 49 9.14 -8.38 5.83
C ASP A 49 7.77 -8.11 6.47
N LYS A 50 7.79 -7.46 7.63
CA LYS A 50 6.58 -7.07 8.35
C LYS A 50 6.68 -5.61 8.79
N VAL A 51 5.87 -4.75 8.17
CA VAL A 51 5.52 -3.46 8.78
C VAL A 51 4.44 -3.75 9.81
N MET A 52 4.62 -3.29 11.05
CA MET A 52 3.66 -3.59 12.11
C MET A 52 2.36 -2.80 11.90
N LEU A 53 1.24 -3.38 12.32
CA LEU A 53 -0.08 -2.74 12.18
C LEU A 53 -0.13 -1.34 12.82
N ASP A 54 0.51 -1.15 13.97
CA ASP A 54 0.59 0.14 14.65
C ASP A 54 1.38 1.18 13.83
N GLU A 55 2.48 0.78 13.18
CA GLU A 55 3.22 1.63 12.25
C GLU A 55 2.36 2.05 11.05
N ILE A 56 1.57 1.12 10.50
CA ILE A 56 0.62 1.40 9.41
C ILE A 56 -0.42 2.40 9.88
N LEU A 57 -1.09 2.15 11.01
CA LEU A 57 -2.14 3.03 11.54
C LEU A 57 -1.60 4.42 11.93
N ALA A 58 -0.34 4.52 12.35
CA ALA A 58 0.30 5.78 12.72
C ALA A 58 0.72 6.64 11.51
N ASN A 59 0.85 6.04 10.31
CA ASN A 59 1.40 6.71 9.14
C ASN A 59 0.36 6.82 8.01
N GLU A 60 -0.02 8.06 7.66
CA GLU A 60 -1.01 8.30 6.61
C GLU A 60 -0.59 7.75 5.23
N TYR A 61 0.70 7.75 4.91
CA TYR A 61 1.20 7.21 3.64
C TYR A 61 1.07 5.69 3.59
N PHE A 62 1.37 5.00 4.69
CA PHE A 62 1.16 3.55 4.77
C PHE A 62 -0.33 3.20 4.74
N MET A 63 -1.18 3.94 5.46
CA MET A 63 -2.64 3.73 5.39
C MET A 63 -3.18 3.82 3.96
N MET A 64 -2.77 4.83 3.21
CA MET A 64 -3.18 4.97 1.81
C MET A 64 -2.63 3.84 0.94
N HIS A 65 -1.36 3.48 1.14
CA HIS A 65 -0.71 2.39 0.40
C HIS A 65 -1.52 1.11 0.52
N GLU A 66 -1.78 0.66 1.74
CA GLU A 66 -2.53 -0.57 2.00
C GLU A 66 -3.96 -0.51 1.46
N ILE A 67 -4.65 0.62 1.61
CA ILE A 67 -6.01 0.78 1.06
C ILE A 67 -6.03 0.69 -0.46
N VAL A 68 -5.07 1.32 -1.15
CA VAL A 68 -4.97 1.24 -2.62
C VAL A 68 -4.63 -0.19 -3.04
N GLU A 69 -3.70 -0.85 -2.36
CA GLU A 69 -3.31 -2.23 -2.68
C GLU A 69 -4.51 -3.18 -2.57
N ILE A 70 -5.24 -3.13 -1.46
CA ILE A 70 -6.48 -3.90 -1.26
C ILE A 70 -7.52 -3.56 -2.33
N CYS A 71 -7.72 -2.27 -2.66
CA CYS A 71 -8.66 -1.87 -3.70
C CYS A 71 -8.30 -2.42 -5.08
N GLU A 72 -7.02 -2.40 -5.46
CA GLU A 72 -6.55 -2.96 -6.73
C GLU A 72 -6.74 -4.48 -6.79
N LEU A 73 -6.48 -5.19 -5.70
CA LEU A 73 -6.74 -6.63 -5.59
C LEU A 73 -8.24 -6.93 -5.74
N LYS A 74 -9.11 -6.15 -5.10
CA LYS A 74 -10.57 -6.30 -5.25
C LYS A 74 -11.06 -6.00 -6.66
N LYS A 75 -10.48 -5.03 -7.37
CA LYS A 75 -10.76 -4.79 -8.80
C LYS A 75 -10.45 -6.02 -9.66
N MET A 76 -9.42 -6.77 -9.29
CA MET A 76 -9.00 -8.02 -9.93
C MET A 76 -9.79 -9.25 -9.42
N LYS A 77 -10.82 -9.05 -8.59
CA LYS A 77 -11.63 -10.12 -7.97
C LYS A 77 -10.82 -11.07 -7.09
N ILE A 78 -9.73 -10.58 -6.51
CA ILE A 78 -8.90 -11.35 -5.57
C ILE A 78 -9.51 -11.24 -4.16
N PRO A 79 -9.74 -12.38 -3.46
CA PRO A 79 -10.14 -12.38 -2.05
C PRO A 79 -9.11 -11.70 -1.16
N ILE A 80 -9.58 -11.02 -0.13
CA ILE A 80 -8.74 -10.30 0.84
C ILE A 80 -8.85 -11.01 2.19
N ASP A 81 -7.77 -11.70 2.56
CA ASP A 81 -7.57 -12.40 3.80
C ASP A 81 -6.05 -12.46 4.13
N LYS A 82 -5.70 -13.12 5.23
CA LYS A 82 -4.31 -13.25 5.72
C LYS A 82 -3.37 -14.04 4.80
N ASP A 83 -3.91 -14.83 3.88
CA ASP A 83 -3.14 -15.65 2.95
C ASP A 83 -3.07 -15.02 1.56
N THR A 84 -3.75 -13.88 1.32
CA THR A 84 -3.87 -13.25 0.00
C THR A 84 -2.50 -13.00 -0.64
N VAL A 85 -1.54 -12.48 0.14
CA VAL A 85 -0.20 -12.15 -0.37
C VAL A 85 0.51 -13.39 -0.90
N ILE A 86 0.46 -14.50 -0.15
CA ILE A 86 1.09 -15.77 -0.53
C ILE A 86 0.37 -16.43 -1.70
N LYS A 87 -0.96 -16.57 -1.61
CA LYS A 87 -1.78 -17.29 -2.60
C LYS A 87 -1.79 -16.62 -3.98
N TYR A 88 -1.73 -15.29 -4.00
CA TYR A 88 -1.88 -14.49 -5.21
C TYR A 88 -0.61 -13.75 -5.62
N HIS A 89 0.54 -14.14 -5.08
CA HIS A 89 1.80 -13.83 -5.72
C HIS A 89 1.80 -14.44 -7.15
N PRO A 90 2.06 -13.69 -8.26
CA PRO A 90 2.69 -12.37 -8.37
C PRO A 90 1.74 -11.16 -8.54
N ILE A 91 0.42 -11.37 -8.55
CA ILE A 91 -0.59 -10.32 -8.78
C ILE A 91 -0.47 -9.20 -7.74
N VAL A 92 -0.10 -9.55 -6.52
CA VAL A 92 0.11 -8.60 -5.42
C VAL A 92 1.18 -7.56 -5.75
N TYR A 93 2.29 -7.92 -6.43
CA TYR A 93 3.29 -6.93 -6.88
C TYR A 93 2.69 -5.87 -7.83
N ARG A 94 1.73 -6.26 -8.66
CA ARG A 94 1.07 -5.31 -9.57
C ARG A 94 0.27 -4.28 -8.78
N ALA A 95 -0.47 -4.74 -7.76
CA ALA A 95 -1.23 -3.89 -6.86
C ALA A 95 -0.28 -3.00 -6.04
N HIS A 96 0.81 -3.56 -5.52
CA HIS A 96 1.85 -2.85 -4.78
C HIS A 96 2.46 -1.67 -5.54
N LEU A 97 2.86 -1.90 -6.79
CA LEU A 97 3.42 -0.83 -7.62
C LEU A 97 2.38 0.27 -7.91
N THR A 98 1.09 -0.06 -8.00
CA THR A 98 0.03 0.94 -8.11
C THR A 98 -0.17 1.70 -6.80
N ALA A 99 -0.15 1.00 -5.66
CA ALA A 99 -0.25 1.61 -4.34
C ALA A 99 0.90 2.59 -4.06
N ALA A 100 2.13 2.21 -4.39
CA ALA A 100 3.31 3.06 -4.30
C ALA A 100 3.18 4.32 -5.17
N GLU A 101 2.58 4.22 -6.35
CA GLU A 101 2.37 5.38 -7.22
C GLU A 101 1.40 6.39 -6.61
N TRP A 102 0.29 5.93 -6.03
CA TRP A 102 -0.69 6.79 -5.38
C TRP A 102 -0.15 7.41 -4.08
N GLU A 103 0.60 6.63 -3.30
CA GLU A 103 1.34 7.10 -2.12
C GLU A 103 2.29 8.25 -2.48
N LEU A 104 3.12 8.07 -3.52
CA LEU A 104 4.07 9.08 -3.97
C LEU A 104 3.38 10.30 -4.61
N LYS A 105 2.27 10.10 -5.33
CA LYS A 105 1.45 11.20 -5.86
C LYS A 105 0.93 12.07 -4.72
N TYR A 106 0.40 11.47 -3.67
CA TYR A 106 -0.06 12.23 -2.51
C TYR A 106 1.07 12.94 -1.78
N ALA A 107 2.20 12.27 -1.55
CA ALA A 107 3.36 12.88 -0.94
C ALA A 107 3.85 14.11 -1.74
N LEU A 108 3.77 14.05 -3.08
CA LEU A 108 4.08 15.17 -3.96
C LEU A 108 3.09 16.33 -3.81
N GLU A 109 1.79 16.07 -3.77
CA GLU A 109 0.76 17.09 -3.51
C GLU A 109 0.97 17.78 -2.15
N ARG A 110 1.44 17.03 -1.14
CA ARG A 110 1.81 17.55 0.19
C ARG A 110 3.19 18.21 0.24
N LYS A 111 3.95 18.17 -0.85
CA LYS A 111 5.37 18.61 -0.92
C LYS A 111 6.27 17.92 0.11
N ASP A 112 5.94 16.70 0.50
CA ASP A 112 6.74 15.90 1.43
C ASP A 112 7.87 15.18 0.68
N PHE A 113 8.86 15.97 0.26
CA PHE A 113 10.03 15.46 -0.45
C PHE A 113 10.88 14.52 0.41
N LYS A 114 10.78 14.63 1.74
CA LYS A 114 11.48 13.72 2.66
C LYS A 114 10.89 12.32 2.54
N TRP A 115 9.56 12.19 2.55
CA TRP A 115 8.89 10.91 2.32
C TRP A 115 9.19 10.34 0.94
N ILE A 116 9.10 11.17 -0.11
CA ILE A 116 9.40 10.74 -1.49
C ILE A 116 10.81 10.16 -1.59
N ARG A 117 11.83 10.86 -1.07
CA ARG A 117 13.22 10.37 -1.11
C ARG A 117 13.38 9.06 -0.34
N LYS A 118 12.77 8.95 0.84
CA LYS A 118 12.77 7.71 1.65
C LYS A 118 12.16 6.56 0.85
N ARG A 119 10.97 6.76 0.29
CA ARG A 119 10.24 5.72 -0.45
C ARG A 119 10.94 5.33 -1.74
N LEU A 120 11.54 6.28 -2.45
CA LEU A 120 12.36 6.00 -3.65
C LEU A 120 13.62 5.19 -3.35
N LYS A 121 14.21 5.34 -2.16
CA LYS A 121 15.31 4.46 -1.75
C LYS A 121 14.84 3.01 -1.65
N HIS A 122 13.72 2.76 -0.97
CA HIS A 122 13.14 1.42 -0.89
C HIS A 122 12.69 0.91 -2.27
N ALA A 123 12.13 1.78 -3.12
CA ALA A 123 11.69 1.38 -4.45
C ALA A 123 12.84 0.87 -5.33
N ARG A 124 14.04 1.42 -5.18
CA ARG A 124 15.25 0.94 -5.89
C ARG A 124 15.69 -0.44 -5.40
N GLU A 125 15.42 -0.79 -4.16
CA GLU A 125 15.72 -2.13 -3.62
C GLU A 125 14.83 -3.19 -4.28
N TRP A 126 13.59 -2.86 -4.65
CA TRP A 126 12.69 -3.76 -5.38
C TRP A 126 13.23 -4.20 -6.74
N LEU A 127 14.09 -3.41 -7.38
CA LEU A 127 14.71 -3.79 -8.66
C LEU A 127 15.63 -5.00 -8.52
N ASN A 128 16.09 -5.30 -7.30
CA ASN A 128 16.93 -6.45 -6.97
C ASN A 128 16.15 -7.58 -6.29
N ASP A 129 14.84 -7.41 -6.10
CA ASP A 129 13.98 -8.42 -5.50
C ASP A 129 13.79 -9.59 -6.46
N LYS A 130 14.20 -10.78 -6.03
CA LYS A 130 14.13 -12.01 -6.83
C LYS A 130 12.70 -12.47 -7.09
N LEU A 131 11.74 -12.01 -6.28
CA LEU A 131 10.32 -12.33 -6.43
C LEU A 131 9.58 -11.30 -7.29
N LEU A 132 10.18 -10.15 -7.59
CA LEU A 132 9.60 -9.18 -8.52
C LEU A 132 9.46 -9.81 -9.91
N PRO A 133 8.23 -9.90 -10.46
CA PRO A 133 8.03 -10.45 -11.79
C PRO A 133 8.74 -9.61 -12.86
N ILE A 134 9.46 -10.26 -13.76
CA ILE A 134 10.28 -9.59 -14.80
C ILE A 134 9.45 -8.60 -15.63
N GLN A 135 8.19 -8.96 -15.93
CA GLN A 135 7.26 -8.09 -16.68
C GLN A 135 6.89 -6.79 -15.95
N LEU A 136 7.11 -6.69 -14.63
CA LEU A 136 6.85 -5.50 -13.82
C LEU A 136 8.08 -4.62 -13.62
N LEU A 137 9.29 -5.08 -13.99
CA LEU A 137 10.51 -4.28 -13.92
C LEU A 137 10.38 -2.92 -14.64
N PRO A 138 9.82 -2.82 -15.86
CA PRO A 138 9.64 -1.53 -16.52
C PRO A 138 8.72 -0.58 -15.74
N LYS A 139 7.66 -1.11 -15.12
CA LYS A 139 6.74 -0.31 -14.29
C LYS A 139 7.44 0.22 -13.04
N CYS A 140 8.24 -0.60 -12.38
CA CYS A 140 9.03 -0.18 -11.21
C CYS A 140 10.04 0.92 -11.57
N LYS A 141 10.79 0.77 -12.68
CA LYS A 141 11.71 1.80 -13.17
C LYS A 141 10.99 3.12 -13.49
N SER A 142 9.89 3.04 -14.24
CA SER A 142 9.07 4.20 -14.59
C SER A 142 8.56 4.95 -13.36
N LEU A 143 8.13 4.23 -12.31
CA LEU A 143 7.75 4.83 -11.03
C LEU A 143 8.91 5.59 -10.40
N ILE A 144 10.10 4.98 -10.32
CA ILE A 144 11.30 5.61 -9.75
C ILE A 144 11.67 6.88 -10.53
N ASP A 145 11.70 6.81 -11.86
CA ASP A 145 12.09 7.92 -12.72
C ASP A 145 11.11 9.10 -12.60
N LYS A 146 9.81 8.80 -12.62
CA LYS A 146 8.72 9.79 -12.49
C LYS A 146 8.87 10.66 -11.24
N PHE A 147 9.20 10.07 -10.11
CA PHE A 147 9.26 10.78 -8.83
C PHE A 147 10.67 11.26 -8.45
N SER A 148 11.72 10.77 -9.10
CA SER A 148 13.09 11.27 -8.91
C SER A 148 13.25 12.70 -9.45
N ASN A 149 12.60 13.02 -10.58
CA ASN A 149 12.72 14.33 -11.24
C ASN A 149 12.04 15.48 -10.49
N VAL A 150 11.12 15.18 -9.56
CA VAL A 150 10.32 16.18 -8.84
C VAL A 150 10.76 16.36 -7.38
N SER A 151 11.73 15.57 -6.90
CA SER A 151 12.19 15.57 -5.50
C SER A 151 13.61 16.12 -5.31
N LEU A 152 14.15 16.75 -6.36
CA LEU A 152 15.40 17.52 -6.32
C LEU A 152 15.18 18.85 -5.59
#